data_AF-A0A4Y2I1J2-F1
#
_entry.id   AF-A0A4Y2I1J2-F1
#
_cell.length_a   1.000
_cell.length_b   1.000
_cell.length_c   1.000
_cell.angle_alpha   90.00
_cell.angle_beta   90.00
_cell.angle_gamma   90.00
#
_symmetry.space_group_name_H-M   'P 1'
#
loop_
_entity.id
_entity.type
_entity.pdbx_description
1 polymer ?
#
loop_
_entity_poly.entity_id
_entity_poly.type
_entity_poly.pdbx_seq_one_letter_code
_entity_poly.pdbx_strand_id
1 'polypeptide(L)'
;MKNTKDLSTDKIYLFDTCAAVSTGLYPTELQNRKPGPITQSRWLTIACRILRLYVSTSKPSEVLRYLAQYVIRVYAPVWFAAKKRPGCADGPRYL
;
A
#
# COMPACT_ATOMS: atom_id res chain seq x y z
N MET A 1 -20.94 0.59 -5.20
CA MET A 1 -19.66 -0.06 -5.59
C MET A 1 -19.07 0.74 -6.75
N LYS A 2 -17.89 1.36 -6.60
CA LYS A 2 -17.23 2.05 -7.72
C LYS A 2 -16.23 1.09 -8.37
N ASN A 3 -16.34 0.96 -9.69
CA ASN A 3 -15.57 0.08 -10.58
C ASN A 3 -14.07 0.04 -10.22
N THR A 4 -13.56 -1.16 -9.99
CA THR A 4 -12.13 -1.50 -9.80
C THR A 4 -11.25 -1.22 -11.02
N LYS A 5 -11.80 -0.69 -12.13
CA LYS A 5 -11.11 -0.46 -13.40
C LYS A 5 -10.22 0.79 -13.45
N ASP A 6 -10.19 1.61 -12.39
CA ASP A 6 -9.48 2.91 -12.40
C ASP A 6 -8.22 2.95 -11.50
N LEU A 7 -7.80 1.78 -10.99
CA LEU A 7 -6.56 1.67 -10.22
C LEU A 7 -5.42 1.17 -11.14
N SER A 8 -4.40 2.01 -11.32
CA SER A 8 -3.11 1.61 -11.88
C SER A 8 -2.55 0.38 -11.14
N THR A 9 -1.87 -0.49 -11.88
CA THR A 9 -1.31 -1.78 -11.44
C THR A 9 -0.62 -1.71 -10.07
N ASP A 10 0.14 -0.64 -9.81
CA ASP A 10 0.90 -0.46 -8.57
C ASP A 10 0.03 -0.16 -7.35
N LYS A 11 -1.12 0.49 -7.57
CA LYS A 11 -2.10 0.77 -6.50
C LYS A 11 -2.79 -0.51 -6.06
N ILE A 12 -3.16 -1.35 -7.03
CA ILE A 12 -3.73 -2.69 -6.80
C ILE A 12 -2.69 -3.55 -6.08
N TYR A 13 -1.43 -3.51 -6.54
CA TYR A 13 -0.35 -4.25 -5.89
C TYR A 13 -0.17 -3.86 -4.42
N LEU A 14 -0.14 -2.57 -4.10
CA LEU A 14 -0.06 -2.13 -2.70
C LEU A 14 -1.26 -2.62 -1.89
N PHE A 15 -2.48 -2.50 -2.44
CA PHE A 15 -3.70 -2.93 -1.76
C PHE A 15 -3.68 -4.42 -1.43
N ASP A 16 -3.39 -5.27 -2.43
CA ASP A 16 -3.32 -6.73 -2.28
C ASP A 16 -2.24 -7.12 -1.27
N THR A 17 -1.07 -6.46 -1.33
CA THR A 17 0.05 -6.69 -0.40
C THR A 17 -0.34 -6.32 1.03
N CYS A 18 -0.95 -5.15 1.25
CA CYS A 18 -1.43 -4.75 2.57
C CYS A 18 -2.45 -5.75 3.14
N ALA A 19 -3.39 -6.23 2.32
CA ALA A 19 -4.37 -7.23 2.72
C ALA A 19 -3.71 -8.56 3.09
N ALA A 20 -2.76 -9.03 2.27
CA ALA A 20 -2.00 -10.25 2.51
C ALA A 20 -1.20 -10.19 3.81
N VAL A 21 -0.50 -9.08 4.07
CA VAL A 21 0.24 -8.91 5.33
C VAL A 21 -0.70 -8.82 6.53
N SER A 22 -1.84 -8.14 6.39
CA SER A 22 -2.81 -8.00 7.49
C SER A 22 -3.52 -9.31 7.85
N THR A 23 -3.74 -10.18 6.87
CA THR A 23 -4.35 -11.50 7.06
C THR A 23 -3.34 -12.60 7.40
N GLY A 24 -2.04 -12.33 7.21
CA GLY A 24 -0.97 -13.32 7.36
C GLY A 24 -0.91 -14.34 6.22
N LEU A 25 -1.76 -14.22 5.21
CA LEU A 25 -1.82 -15.12 4.06
C LEU A 25 -1.23 -14.41 2.84
N TYR A 26 -0.13 -14.94 2.30
CA TYR A 26 0.54 -14.33 1.15
C TYR A 26 0.52 -15.24 -0.08
N PRO A 27 -0.42 -15.02 -1.03
CA PRO A 27 -0.61 -15.89 -2.19
C PRO A 27 0.62 -15.94 -3.10
N THR A 28 0.92 -17.11 -3.65
CA THR A 28 2.05 -17.31 -4.59
C THR A 28 1.92 -16.40 -5.83
N GLU A 29 0.71 -16.18 -6.32
CA GLU A 29 0.43 -15.23 -7.40
C GLU A 29 0.93 -13.81 -7.09
N LEU A 30 0.78 -13.37 -5.84
CA LEU A 30 1.22 -12.05 -5.39
C LEU A 30 2.75 -11.99 -5.18
N GLN A 31 3.40 -13.11 -4.89
CA GLN A 31 4.87 -13.22 -4.81
C GLN A 31 5.52 -13.06 -6.17
N ASN A 32 4.92 -13.71 -7.18
CA ASN A 32 5.39 -13.78 -8.55
C ASN A 32 5.00 -12.56 -9.39
N ARG A 33 4.02 -11.78 -8.94
CA ARG A 33 3.60 -10.55 -9.62
C ARG A 33 4.76 -9.56 -9.67
N LYS A 34 5.14 -9.16 -10.88
CA LYS A 34 6.12 -8.09 -11.09
C LYS A 34 5.51 -6.76 -10.64
N PRO A 35 6.24 -5.95 -9.85
CA PRO A 35 5.86 -4.56 -9.62
C PRO A 35 5.65 -3.88 -10.97
N GLY A 36 4.62 -3.05 -11.09
CA GLY A 36 4.37 -2.28 -12.31
C GLY A 36 5.54 -1.34 -12.61
N PRO A 37 5.55 -0.73 -13.81
CA PRO A 37 6.53 0.31 -14.14
C PRO A 37 6.50 1.40 -13.07
N ILE A 38 7.67 1.94 -12.72
CA ILE A 38 7.84 2.93 -11.65
C ILE A 38 6.89 4.11 -11.89
N THR A 39 5.78 4.16 -11.16
CA THR A 39 4.82 5.25 -11.26
C THR A 39 5.38 6.51 -10.58
N GLN A 40 4.76 7.67 -10.86
CA GLN A 40 5.18 8.97 -10.35
C GLN A 40 5.24 9.09 -8.80
N SER A 41 4.72 8.13 -8.03
CA SER A 41 4.76 8.16 -6.57
C SER A 41 5.93 7.35 -6.01
N ARG A 42 7.05 8.03 -5.72
CA ARG A 42 8.23 7.41 -5.08
C ARG A 42 7.89 6.67 -3.79
N TRP A 43 7.01 7.23 -2.96
CA TRP A 43 6.56 6.62 -1.71
C TRP A 43 5.77 5.33 -1.93
N LEU A 44 4.99 5.22 -3.00
CA LEU A 44 4.25 3.99 -3.33
C LEU A 44 5.22 2.84 -3.62
N THR A 45 6.25 3.10 -4.41
CA THR A 45 7.30 2.10 -4.72
C THR A 45 8.04 1.66 -3.47
N ILE A 46 8.39 2.60 -2.58
CA ILE A 46 9.07 2.29 -1.32
C ILE A 46 8.17 1.44 -0.41
N ALA A 47 6.90 1.81 -0.26
CA ALA A 47 5.92 1.06 0.53
C ALA A 47 5.79 -0.39 0.05
N CYS A 48 5.61 -0.60 -1.27
CA CYS A 48 5.54 -1.93 -1.86
C CYS A 48 6.82 -2.75 -1.61
N ARG A 49 8.01 -2.14 -1.74
CA ARG A 49 9.29 -2.81 -1.49
C ARG A 49 9.48 -3.20 -0.02
N ILE A 50 9.10 -2.33 0.92
CA ILE A 50 9.16 -2.62 2.37
C ILE A 50 8.28 -3.82 2.70
N LEU A 51 7.04 -3.84 2.22
CA LEU A 51 6.11 -4.95 2.50
C LEU A 51 6.59 -6.26 1.88
N ARG A 52 7.09 -6.22 0.65
CA ARG A 52 7.65 -7.41 -0.01
C ARG A 52 8.86 -7.95 0.76
N LEU A 53 9.76 -7.07 1.18
CA LEU A 53 10.91 -7.45 2.01
C LEU A 53 10.47 -8.05 3.34
N TYR A 54 9.49 -7.44 4.01
CA TYR A 54 8.92 -7.94 5.26
C TYR A 54 8.39 -9.37 5.12
N VAL A 55 7.61 -9.64 4.07
CA VAL A 55 7.02 -10.97 3.82
C VAL A 55 8.08 -12.00 3.43
N SER A 56 9.07 -11.61 2.63
CA SER A 56 10.13 -12.52 2.19
C SER A 56 11.17 -12.81 3.29
N THR A 57 11.14 -12.10 4.41
CA THR A 57 12.10 -12.28 5.51
C THR A 57 11.48 -13.14 6.62
N SER A 58 12.01 -14.35 6.83
CA SER A 58 11.47 -15.28 7.85
C SER A 58 11.58 -14.74 9.29
N LYS A 59 12.59 -13.91 9.57
CA LYS A 59 12.81 -13.25 10.87
C LYS A 59 13.08 -11.76 10.64
N PRO A 60 12.04 -10.93 10.43
CA PRO A 60 12.23 -9.52 10.14
C PRO A 60 12.86 -8.80 11.33
N SER A 61 13.78 -7.87 11.06
CA SER A 61 14.33 -7.00 12.11
C SER A 61 13.23 -6.12 12.70
N GLU A 62 13.44 -5.61 13.91
CA GLU A 62 12.46 -4.71 14.55
C GLU A 62 12.19 -3.48 13.69
N VAL A 63 13.22 -2.90 13.08
CA VAL A 63 13.09 -1.76 12.16
C VAL A 63 12.20 -2.12 10.97
N LEU A 64 12.41 -3.29 10.34
CA LEU A 64 11.60 -3.72 9.21
C LEU A 64 10.14 -3.97 9.63
N ARG A 65 9.93 -4.55 10.82
CA ARG A 65 8.60 -4.74 11.40
C ARG A 65 7.90 -3.40 11.64
N TYR A 66 8.59 -2.41 12.23
CA TYR A 66 8.03 -1.07 12.45
C TYR A 66 7.68 -0.37 11.13
N LEU A 67 8.55 -0.44 10.13
CA LEU A 67 8.29 0.13 8.81
C LEU A 67 7.10 -0.53 8.12
N ALA A 68 7.01 -1.86 8.14
CA ALA A 68 5.86 -2.57 7.57
C ALA A 68 4.56 -2.21 8.28
N GLN A 69 4.56 -2.12 9.62
CA GLN A 69 3.41 -1.68 10.40
C GLN A 69 3.01 -0.24 10.07
N TYR A 70 3.97 0.67 9.94
CA TYR A 70 3.71 2.04 9.52
C TYR A 70 3.06 2.11 8.13
N VAL A 71 3.58 1.33 7.18
CA VAL A 71 3.02 1.27 5.82
C VAL A 71 1.56 0.80 5.84
N ILE A 72 1.26 -0.26 6.58
CA ILE A 72 -0.09 -0.85 6.63
C ILE A 72 -1.07 0.03 7.41
N ARG A 73 -0.65 0.57 8.56
CA ARG A 73 -1.55 1.26 9.49
C ARG A 73 -1.70 2.75 9.22
N VAL A 74 -0.70 3.39 8.63
CA VAL A 74 -0.68 4.86 8.46
C VAL A 74 -0.62 5.22 6.98
N TYR A 75 0.44 4.82 6.28
CA TYR A 75 0.67 5.30 4.92
C TYR A 75 -0.43 4.86 3.94
N ALA A 76 -0.70 3.56 3.83
CA ALA A 76 -1.66 3.05 2.86
C ALA A 76 -3.08 3.61 3.09
N PRO A 77 -3.65 3.59 4.32
CA PRO A 77 -4.96 4.18 4.57
C PRO A 77 -5.03 5.67 4.23
N VAL A 78 -4.03 6.46 4.64
CA VAL A 78 -3.97 7.90 4.34
C VAL A 78 -3.88 8.16 2.84
N TRP A 79 -3.02 7.42 2.14
CA TRP A 79 -2.82 7.57 0.70
C TRP A 79 -4.09 7.21 -0.10
N PHE A 80 -4.75 6.11 0.25
CA PHE A 80 -6.01 5.71 -0.38
C PHE A 80 -7.14 6.71 -0.05
N ALA A 81 -7.21 7.22 1.18
CA ALA A 81 -8.19 8.22 1.58
C ALA A 81 -8.02 9.53 0.80
N ALA A 82 -6.78 10.04 0.70
CA ALA A 82 -6.44 11.23 -0.06
C ALA A 82 -6.80 11.07 -1.55
N LYS A 83 -6.56 9.89 -2.14
CA LYS A 83 -6.91 9.65 -3.55
C LYS A 83 -8.41 9.51 -3.79
N LYS A 84 -9.17 9.04 -2.79
CA LYS A 84 -10.65 8.92 -2.85
C LYS A 84 -11.34 10.29 -2.84
N ARG A 85 -10.72 11.31 -2.26
CA ARG A 85 -11.23 12.69 -2.18
C ARG A 85 -10.17 13.68 -2.68
N PRO A 86 -10.00 13.83 -4.01
CA PRO A 86 -8.98 14.72 -4.56
C PRO A 86 -9.30 16.20 -4.33
N GLY A 87 -10.57 16.54 -4.10
CA GLY A 87 -10.99 17.89 -3.77
C GLY A 87 -10.93 18.11 -2.26
N CYS A 88 -10.10 19.06 -1.82
CA CYS A 88 -10.25 19.71 -0.52
C CYS A 88 -11.45 20.67 -0.55
N ALA A 89 -12.62 20.16 -0.99
CA ALA A 89 -13.82 20.98 -1.17
C ALA A 89 -14.45 21.37 0.17
N ASP A 90 -14.30 20.48 1.16
CA ASP A 90 -14.58 20.77 2.55
C ASP A 90 -13.29 21.30 3.20
N GLY A 91 -13.02 22.60 3.02
CA GLY A 91 -12.10 23.30 3.91
C GLY A 91 -12.52 23.15 5.38
N PRO A 92 -11.73 23.62 6.36
CA PRO A 92 -12.15 23.60 7.76
C PRO A 92 -13.52 24.29 7.89
N ARG A 93 -14.57 23.53 8.22
CA ARG A 93 -15.96 24.01 8.38
C ARG A 93 -16.21 24.74 9.70
N TYR A 94 -15.19 25.36 10.26
CA TYR A 94 -15.30 26.09 11.52
C TYR A 94 -14.64 27.46 11.39
N LEU A 95 -15.40 28.40 10.82
CA LEU A 95 -15.43 29.83 11.10
C LEU A 95 -16.88 30.31 10.89
#